data_AF-A0A7X9FP94-F1
#
_entry.id   AF-A0A7X9FP94-F1
#
_cell.length_a   1.000
_cell.length_b   1.000
_cell.length_c   1.000
_cell.angle_alpha   90.00
_cell.angle_beta   90.00
_cell.angle_gamma   90.00
#
_symmetry.space_group_name_H-M   'P 1'
#
loop_
_entity.id
_entity.type
_entity.pdbx_description
1 polymer ?
#
loop_
_entity_poly.entity_id
_entity_poly.type
_entity_poly.pdbx_seq_one_letter_code
_entity_poly.pdbx_strand_id
1 'polypeptide(L)'
;MPESRTSRERARPSSMVSMNDKDYKRFSEFIHAECGIKLPPSKKTMVEARLQKRLRLLEMASFREYNEYLFSPTGLSEELGQLIDAITT
;
A
#
# COMPACT_ATOMS: atom_id res chain seq x y z
N MET A 1 -16.98 27.51 -0.32
CA MET A 1 -16.49 26.12 -0.23
C MET A 1 -15.08 26.18 0.34
N PRO A 2 -14.82 25.78 1.60
CA PRO A 2 -13.50 25.91 2.18
C PRO A 2 -12.61 24.79 1.67
N GLU A 3 -11.47 25.19 1.12
CA GLU A 3 -10.37 24.32 0.76
C GLU A 3 -9.84 23.63 2.02
N SER A 4 -10.03 22.32 2.11
CA SER A 4 -9.43 21.49 3.14
C SER A 4 -7.92 21.49 2.98
N ARG A 5 -7.28 22.41 3.70
CA ARG A 5 -5.86 22.42 4.03
C ARG A 5 -5.52 21.13 4.75
N THR A 6 -5.05 20.12 4.02
CA THR A 6 -4.10 19.15 4.60
C THR A 6 -2.70 19.63 4.26
N SER A 7 -2.17 20.46 5.14
CA SER A 7 -0.73 20.52 5.39
C SER A 7 -0.24 19.08 5.54
N ARG A 8 0.59 18.62 4.62
CA ARG A 8 1.49 17.51 4.90
C ARG A 8 2.87 17.93 4.45
N GLU A 9 3.63 18.36 5.44
CA GLU A 9 5.07 18.58 5.36
C GLU A 9 5.70 17.32 4.74
N ARG A 10 6.05 17.38 3.45
CA ARG A 10 6.61 16.26 2.71
C ARG A 10 8.06 16.08 3.12
N ALA A 11 8.26 15.42 4.26
CA ALA A 11 9.55 14.87 4.63
C ALA A 11 9.99 13.89 3.53
N ARG A 12 11.11 14.20 2.87
CA ARG A 12 11.71 13.35 1.84
C ARG A 12 11.93 11.93 2.40
N PRO A 13 11.34 10.86 1.84
CA PRO A 13 11.57 9.53 2.39
C PRO A 13 12.94 9.02 1.93
N SER A 14 13.94 9.18 2.80
CA SER A 14 15.31 8.71 2.60
C SER A 14 15.65 7.48 3.47
N SER A 15 14.66 6.64 3.77
CA SER A 15 14.89 5.47 4.64
C SER A 15 14.09 4.28 4.13
N MET A 16 14.75 3.12 4.06
CA MET A 16 14.20 1.84 3.67
C MET A 16 12.93 1.55 4.48
N VAL A 17 11.76 1.64 3.85
CA VAL A 17 10.48 1.33 4.50
C VAL A 17 10.39 -0.20 4.56
N SER A 18 10.26 -0.77 5.76
CA SER A 18 10.13 -2.22 5.99
C SER A 18 8.70 -2.60 6.35
N MET A 19 8.20 -3.69 5.78
CA MET A 19 6.85 -4.18 6.04
C MET A 19 6.91 -5.28 7.09
N ASN A 20 6.24 -5.06 8.22
CA ASN A 20 6.20 -6.07 9.27
C ASN A 20 5.30 -7.25 8.86
N ASP A 21 5.57 -8.45 9.39
CA ASP A 21 4.74 -9.64 9.10
C ASP A 21 3.27 -9.45 9.46
N LYS A 22 2.99 -8.67 10.51
CA LYS A 22 1.60 -8.34 10.90
C LYS A 22 0.89 -7.52 9.84
N ASP A 23 1.56 -6.51 9.28
CA ASP A 23 1.01 -5.67 8.21
C ASP A 23 0.85 -6.49 6.93
N TYR A 24 1.81 -7.35 6.62
CA TYR A 24 1.72 -8.28 5.50
C TYR A 24 0.58 -9.26 5.62
N LYS A 25 0.37 -9.81 6.81
CA LYS A 25 -0.75 -10.73 7.04
C LYS A 25 -2.09 -10.03 6.86
N ARG A 26 -2.25 -8.82 7.43
CA ARG A 26 -3.46 -8.00 7.27
C ARG A 26 -3.74 -7.70 5.79
N PHE A 27 -2.68 -7.33 5.07
CA PHE A 27 -2.74 -7.00 3.65
C PHE A 27 -3.08 -8.24 2.79
N SER A 28 -2.44 -9.38 3.06
CA SER A 28 -2.71 -10.62 2.31
C SER A 28 -4.10 -11.16 2.56
N GLU A 29 -4.60 -11.07 3.81
CA GLU A 29 -5.99 -11.40 4.15
C GLU A 29 -6.98 -10.50 3.43
N PHE A 30 -6.68 -9.19 3.34
CA PHE A 30 -7.49 -8.24 2.60
C PHE A 30 -7.55 -8.56 1.10
N ILE A 31 -6.39 -8.73 0.45
CA ILE A 31 -6.32 -9.09 -0.97
C ILE A 31 -7.01 -10.43 -1.25
N HIS A 32 -6.89 -11.39 -0.33
CA HIS A 32 -7.58 -12.66 -0.45
C HIS A 32 -9.10 -12.50 -0.33
N ALA A 33 -9.58 -11.60 0.53
CA ALA A 33 -11.00 -11.31 0.68
C ALA A 33 -11.58 -10.57 -0.54
N GLU A 34 -10.88 -9.54 -1.04
CA GLU A 34 -11.34 -8.71 -2.16
C GLU A 34 -11.20 -9.40 -3.51
N CYS A 35 -10.09 -10.10 -3.75
CA CYS A 35 -9.74 -10.64 -5.08
C CYS A 35 -9.68 -12.17 -5.13
N GLY A 36 -9.75 -12.87 -4.00
CA GLY A 36 -9.54 -14.32 -3.93
C GLY A 36 -8.08 -14.75 -4.15
N ILE A 37 -7.12 -13.81 -4.19
CA ILE A 37 -5.71 -14.10 -4.47
C ILE A 37 -4.99 -14.47 -3.16
N LYS A 38 -4.38 -15.65 -3.12
CA LYS A 38 -3.55 -16.07 -1.98
C LYS A 38 -2.15 -15.49 -2.12
N LEU A 39 -1.75 -14.67 -1.14
CA LEU A 39 -0.40 -14.12 -1.01
C LEU A 39 0.35 -14.84 0.13
N PRO A 40 0.99 -15.99 -0.13
CA PRO A 40 1.79 -16.68 0.88
C PRO A 40 3.01 -15.83 1.28
N PRO A 41 3.60 -16.07 2.46
CA PRO A 41 4.80 -15.35 2.91
C PRO A 41 5.98 -15.51 1.95
N SER A 42 6.03 -16.57 1.15
CA SER A 42 7.03 -16.75 0.08
C SER A 42 7.01 -15.63 -0.96
N LYS A 43 5.87 -14.95 -1.17
CA LYS A 43 5.74 -13.79 -2.04
C LYS A 43 5.96 -12.46 -1.31
N LYS A 44 6.21 -12.46 0.00
CA LYS A 44 6.36 -11.25 0.82
C LYS A 44 7.42 -10.31 0.26
N THR A 45 8.61 -10.82 -0.04
CA THR A 45 9.70 -10.01 -0.60
C THR A 45 9.34 -9.37 -1.95
N MET A 46 8.63 -10.11 -2.81
CA MET A 46 8.16 -9.59 -4.11
C MET A 46 7.12 -8.48 -3.90
N VAL A 47 6.14 -8.72 -3.03
CA VAL A 47 5.08 -7.76 -2.69
C VAL A 47 5.68 -6.51 -2.03
N GLU A 48 6.62 -6.67 -1.11
CA GLU A 48 7.36 -5.56 -0.48
C GLU A 48 8.09 -4.70 -1.52
N ALA A 49 8.80 -5.31 -2.46
CA ALA A 49 9.50 -4.56 -3.53
C ALA A 49 8.51 -3.81 -4.44
N ARG A 50 7.38 -4.44 -4.79
CA ARG A 50 6.34 -3.83 -5.63
C ARG A 50 5.61 -2.69 -4.92
N LEU A 51 5.23 -2.90 -3.67
CA LEU A 51 4.65 -1.88 -2.81
C LEU A 51 5.65 -0.74 -2.56
N GLN A 52 6.93 -1.00 -2.31
CA GLN A 52 7.94 0.06 -2.17
C GLN A 52 7.98 0.98 -3.40
N LYS A 53 7.84 0.41 -4.61
CA LYS A 53 7.74 1.18 -5.84
C LYS A 53 6.44 2.00 -5.89
N ARG A 54 5.31 1.46 -5.42
CA ARG A 54 4.03 2.19 -5.27
C ARG A 54 4.11 3.32 -4.26
N LEU A 55 4.67 3.07 -3.07
CA LEU A 55 4.90 4.08 -2.04
C LEU A 55 5.70 5.27 -2.59
N ARG A 56 6.73 5.02 -3.41
CA ARG A 56 7.48 6.09 -4.08
C ARG A 56 6.64 6.91 -5.06
N LEU A 57 5.70 6.28 -5.76
CA LEU A 57 4.84 6.96 -6.74
C LEU A 57 3.72 7.77 -6.09
N LEU A 58 3.19 7.26 -4.98
CA LEU A 58 2.22 7.96 -4.14
C LEU A 58 2.90 8.94 -3.17
N GLU A 59 4.24 8.98 -3.19
CA GLU A 59 5.09 9.79 -2.31
C GLU A 59 4.80 9.58 -0.81
N MET A 60 4.44 8.34 -0.46
CA MET A 60 4.15 7.91 0.91
C MET A 60 5.40 7.39 1.61
N ALA A 61 5.58 7.78 2.87
CA ALA A 61 6.77 7.44 3.66
C ALA A 61 6.66 6.12 4.44
N SER A 62 5.49 5.47 4.45
CA SER A 62 5.26 4.28 5.29
C SER A 62 4.14 3.37 4.76
N PHE A 63 4.27 2.06 4.97
CA PHE A 63 3.21 1.09 4.64
C PHE A 63 1.92 1.34 5.42
N ARG A 64 2.02 1.90 6.62
CA ARG A 64 0.84 2.29 7.41
C ARG A 64 0.03 3.38 6.69
N GLU A 65 0.71 4.39 6.16
CA GLU A 65 0.07 5.48 5.40
C GLU A 65 -0.56 4.96 4.11
N TYR A 66 0.14 4.03 3.44
CA TYR A 66 -0.40 3.31 2.29
C TYR A 66 -1.63 2.48 2.64
N ASN A 67 -1.61 1.73 3.74
CA ASN A 67 -2.77 0.96 4.19
C ASN A 67 -3.96 1.87 4.50
N GLU A 68 -3.77 2.97 5.23
CA GLU A 68 -4.85 3.93 5.51
C GLU A 68 -5.45 4.51 4.22
N TYR A 69 -4.61 4.76 3.21
CA TYR A 69 -5.08 5.19 1.89
C TYR A 69 -5.82 4.07 1.16
N LEU A 70 -5.28 2.84 1.14
CA LEU A 70 -5.88 1.69 0.51
C LEU A 70 -7.24 1.32 1.14
N PHE A 71 -7.40 1.47 2.45
CA PHE A 71 -8.65 1.23 3.16
C PHE A 71 -9.63 2.42 3.11
N SER A 72 -9.21 3.55 2.56
CA SER A 72 -10.10 4.70 2.33
C SER A 72 -11.05 4.41 1.15
N PRO A 73 -12.33 4.83 1.19
CA PRO A 73 -13.28 4.56 0.12
C PRO A 73 -12.81 5.06 -1.26
N THR A 74 -12.11 6.21 -1.32
CA THR A 74 -11.57 6.75 -2.57
C THR A 74 -10.31 6.02 -3.00
N GLY A 75 -9.36 5.84 -2.06
CA GLY A 75 -8.08 5.21 -2.34
C GLY A 75 -8.24 3.73 -2.72
N LEU A 76 -9.19 3.02 -2.11
CA LEU A 76 -9.51 1.64 -2.50
C LEU A 76 -9.90 1.56 -3.97
N SER A 77 -10.83 2.41 -4.42
CA SER A 77 -11.35 2.35 -5.78
C SER A 77 -10.27 2.64 -6.84
N GLU A 78 -9.34 3.55 -6.54
CA GLU A 78 -8.26 3.92 -7.47
C GLU A 78 -7.03 3.00 -7.37
N GLU A 79 -6.67 2.56 -6.17
CA GLU A 79 -5.44 1.81 -5.90
C GLU A 79 -5.63 0.30 -5.99
N LEU A 80 -6.83 -0.25 -5.70
CA LEU A 80 -7.07 -1.70 -5.72
C LEU A 80 -6.69 -2.31 -7.07
N GLY A 81 -7.04 -1.65 -8.18
CA GLY A 81 -6.64 -2.10 -9.53
C GLY A 81 -5.13 -2.11 -9.74
N GLN A 82 -4.44 -1.02 -9.33
CA GLN A 82 -2.98 -0.91 -9.43
C GLN A 82 -2.27 -1.95 -8.55
N LEU A 83 -2.85 -2.24 -7.39
CA LEU A 83 -2.35 -3.19 -6.43
C LEU A 83 -2.45 -4.62 -6.96
N ILE A 84 -3.62 -4.99 -7.51
CA ILE A 84 -3.83 -6.29 -8.15
C ILE A 84 -2.82 -6.48 -9.27
N ASP A 85 -2.71 -5.51 -10.19
CA ASP A 85 -1.74 -5.58 -11.29
C ASP A 85 -0.31 -5.77 -10.75
N ALA A 86 0.07 -5.01 -9.71
CA ALA A 86 1.40 -5.08 -9.13
C ALA A 86 1.74 -6.45 -8.49
N ILE A 87 0.75 -7.23 -8.04
CA ILE A 87 0.94 -8.57 -7.45
C ILE A 87 0.69 -9.72 -8.43
N THR A 88 -0.03 -9.48 -9.52
CA THR A 88 -0.30 -10.47 -10.57
C THR A 88 0.70 -10.44 -11.72
N THR A 89 1.35 -9.29 -11.98
CA THR A 89 2.39 -9.09 -13.02
C THR A 89 3.80 -9.18 -12.46
#